data_AF-A0ABD5IT00-F1
#
_entry.id   AF-A0ABD5IT00-F1
#
_cell.length_a   1.000
_cell.length_b   1.000
_cell.length_c   1.000
_cell.angle_alpha   90.00
_cell.angle_beta   90.00
_cell.angle_gamma   90.00
#
_symmetry.space_group_name_H-M   'P 1'
#
loop_
_entity.id
_entity.type
_entity.pdbx_description
1 polymer ?
#
loop_
_entity_poly.entity_id
_entity_poly.type
_entity_poly.pdbx_seq_one_letter_code
_entity_poly.pdbx_strand_id
1 'polypeptide(L)' 'MNAEYWRGFRDGQEHERKKAAQVLKCYIESLQEVKGIGPALYARIVEHINSVNVKGG' A
#
# COMPACT_ATOMS: atom_id res chain seq x y z
N MET A 1 -25.79 -15.46 -11.33
CA MET A 1 -25.19 -14.67 -10.22
C MET A 1 -25.73 -13.25 -10.30
N ASN A 2 -26.24 -12.71 -9.17
CA ASN A 2 -27.03 -11.49 -9.12
C ASN A 2 -26.15 -10.22 -9.07
N ALA A 3 -26.63 -9.08 -9.57
CA ALA A 3 -25.84 -7.84 -9.68
C ALA A 3 -25.37 -7.29 -8.31
N GLU A 4 -26.17 -7.52 -7.26
CA GLU A 4 -25.84 -7.13 -5.88
C GLU A 4 -24.66 -7.93 -5.30
N TYR A 5 -24.52 -9.20 -5.66
CA TYR A 5 -23.38 -10.03 -5.27
C TYR A 5 -22.06 -9.47 -5.79
N TRP A 6 -22.02 -9.05 -7.06
CA TRP A 6 -20.84 -8.44 -7.67
C TRP A 6 -20.54 -7.04 -7.17
N ARG A 7 -21.53 -6.33 -6.61
CA ARG A 7 -21.31 -5.06 -5.91
C ARG A 7 -20.66 -5.30 -4.54
N GLY A 8 -21.25 -6.17 -3.72
CA GLY A 8 -20.67 -6.53 -2.41
C GLY A 8 -19.27 -7.15 -2.49
N PHE A 9 -19.01 -7.96 -3.53
CA PHE A 9 -17.66 -8.49 -3.79
C PHE A 9 -16.65 -7.38 -4.10
N ARG A 10 -17.02 -6.41 -4.96
CA ARG A 10 -16.16 -5.26 -5.29
C ARG A 10 -15.91 -4.37 -4.08
N ASP A 11 -16.94 -4.10 -3.29
CA ASP A 11 -16.84 -3.30 -2.08
C ASP A 11 -15.95 -3.98 -1.03
N GLY A 12 -16.06 -5.31 -0.88
CA GLY A 12 -15.18 -6.10 -0.03
C GLY A 12 -13.72 -6.08 -0.50
N GLN A 13 -13.47 -6.20 -1.80
CA GLN A 13 -12.11 -6.08 -2.34
C GLN A 13 -11.55 -4.67 -2.19
N GLU A 14 -12.36 -3.63 -2.36
CA GLU A 14 -11.93 -2.25 -2.18
C GLU A 14 -11.59 -1.95 -0.70
N HIS A 15 -12.38 -2.47 0.24
CA HIS A 15 -12.13 -2.33 1.67
C HIS A 15 -10.79 -2.97 2.09
N GLU A 16 -10.53 -4.19 1.63
CA GLU A 16 -9.27 -4.88 1.94
C GLU A 16 -8.06 -4.22 1.24
N ARG A 17 -8.24 -3.69 0.02
CA ARG A 17 -7.19 -2.88 -0.64
C ARG A 17 -6.87 -1.59 0.13
N LYS A 18 -7.88 -0.91 0.66
CA LYS A 18 -7.69 0.31 1.47
C LYS A 18 -6.94 0.00 2.76
N LYS A 19 -7.29 -1.09 3.46
CA LYS A 19 -6.54 -1.56 4.64
C LYS A 19 -5.10 -1.88 4.31
N ALA A 20 -4.85 -2.65 3.24
CA ALA A 20 -3.50 -2.99 2.81
C ALA A 20 -2.65 -1.74 2.50
N ALA A 21 -3.24 -0.74 1.84
CA ALA A 21 -2.58 0.54 1.57
C ALA A 21 -2.26 1.33 2.85
N GLN A 22 -3.17 1.32 3.83
CA GLN A 22 -2.95 1.98 5.13
C GLN A 22 -1.82 1.31 5.92
N VAL A 23 -1.81 -0.03 5.97
CA VAL A 23 -0.76 -0.81 6.64
C VAL A 23 0.60 -0.57 5.97
N LEU A 24 0.66 -0.61 4.64
CA LEU A 24 1.89 -0.31 3.90
C LEU A 24 2.39 1.11 4.19
N LYS A 25 1.50 2.10 4.20
CA LYS A 25 1.84 3.49 4.54
C LYS A 25 2.46 3.58 5.94
N CYS A 26 1.84 2.94 6.93
CA CYS A 26 2.33 2.92 8.31
C CYS A 26 3.77 2.35 8.40
N TYR A 27 4.02 1.22 7.73
CA TYR A 27 5.37 0.62 7.70
C TYR A 27 6.40 1.46 6.95
N ILE A 28 5.99 2.17 5.90
CA ILE A 28 6.89 3.09 5.20
C ILE A 28 7.26 4.25 6.12
N GLU A 29 6.28 4.88 6.77
CA GLU A 29 6.51 6.02 7.67
C GLU A 29 7.44 5.65 8.84
N SER A 30 7.31 4.45 9.42
CA SER A 30 8.19 4.00 10.50
C SER A 30 9.66 3.85 10.11
N LEU A 31 10.00 3.80 8.81
CA LEU A 31 11.40 3.78 8.35
C LEU A 31 12.18 5.03 8.75
N GLN A 32 11.50 6.16 9.01
CA GLN A 32 12.14 7.38 9.48
C GLN A 32 12.75 7.25 10.89
N GLU A 33 12.30 6.27 11.67
CA GLU A 33 12.80 6.01 13.03
C GLU A 33 14.10 5.18 13.01
N VAL A 34 14.45 4.57 11.87
CA VAL A 34 15.63 3.72 11.75
C VAL A 34 16.90 4.58 11.65
N LYS A 35 17.82 4.39 12.60
CA LYS A 35 19.12 5.06 12.58
C LYS A 35 19.86 4.78 11.26
N GLY A 36 20.20 5.84 10.54
CA GLY A 36 20.83 5.77 9.22
C GLY A 36 19.88 6.04 8.05
N ILE A 37 18.56 6.05 8.29
CA ILE A 37 17.57 6.48 7.30
C ILE A 37 17.27 7.96 7.52
N GLY A 38 18.08 8.82 6.89
CA GLY A 38 17.81 10.25 6.80
C GLY A 38 16.77 10.59 5.72
N PRO A 39 16.30 11.85 5.67
CA PRO A 39 15.25 12.29 4.74
C PRO A 39 15.54 11.97 3.26
N ALA A 40 16.80 12.10 2.84
CA ALA A 40 17.20 11.82 1.46
C ALA A 40 17.19 10.32 1.11
N LEU A 41 17.45 9.43 2.08
CA LEU A 41 17.36 7.98 1.85
C LEU A 41 15.89 7.54 1.90
N TYR A 42 15.12 8.08 2.84
CA TYR A 42 13.67 7.87 2.93
C TYR A 42 12.95 8.20 1.61
N ALA A 43 13.20 9.39 1.05
CA ALA A 43 12.57 9.82 -0.21
C ALA A 43 12.84 8.84 -1.37
N ARG A 44 14.08 8.35 -1.49
CA ARG A 44 14.46 7.36 -2.52
C ARG A 44 13.76 6.01 -2.34
N ILE A 45 13.58 5.57 -1.09
CA ILE A 45 12.84 4.34 -0.78
C ILE A 45 11.37 4.50 -1.18
N VAL A 46 10.73 5.61 -0.80
CA VAL A 46 9.33 5.90 -1.16
C VAL A 46 9.14 5.97 -2.67
N GLU A 47 10.03 6.67 -3.37
CA GLU A 47 10.02 6.77 -4.82
C GLU A 47 10.13 5.38 -5.48
N HIS A 48 11.06 4.55 -5.00
CA HIS A 48 11.20 3.18 -5.49
C HIS A 48 9.92 2.37 -5.27
N ILE A 49 9.36 2.36 -4.05
CA ILE A 49 8.13 1.61 -3.73
C ILE A 49 6.98 2.05 -4.64
N ASN A 50 6.81 3.36 -4.87
CA ASN A 50 5.76 3.89 -5.74
C ASN A 50 5.96 3.50 -7.23
N SER A 51 7.20 3.22 -7.64
CA SER A 51 7.51 2.74 -9.00
C SER A 51 7.29 1.23 -9.17
N VAL A 52 7.23 0.46 -8.08
CA VAL A 52 7.04 -0.99 -8.13
C VAL A 52 5.62 -1.27 -8.60
N ASN A 53 5.51 -1.73 -9.84
CA ASN A 53 4.26 -2.26 -10.38
C ASN A 53 4.23 -3.76 -10.11
N VAL A 54 3.46 -4.18 -9.10
CA VAL A 54 3.32 -5.60 -8.76
C VAL A 54 2.54 -6.30 -9.87
N LYS A 55 3.26 -6.79 -10.88
CA LYS A 55 2.71 -7.71 -11.90
C LYS A 55 2.69 -9.12 -11.30
N GLY A 56 1.60 -9.45 -10.60
CA GLY A 56 1.38 -10.80 -10.10
C GLY A 56 0.55 -10.80 -8.83
N GLY A 57 -0.76 -10.96 -9.00
CA GLY A 57 -1.76 -11.16 -7.96
C GLY A 57 -3.07 -11.53 -8.59
#